data_AF-A0A4R2T9X5-F1
#
_entry.id   AF-A0A4R2T9X5-F1
#
_cell.length_a   1.000
_cell.length_b   1.000
_cell.length_c   1.000
_cell.angle_alpha   90.00
_cell.angle_beta   90.00
_cell.angle_gamma   90.00
#
_symmetry.space_group_name_H-M   'P 1'
#
loop_
_entity.id
_entity.type
_entity.pdbx_description
1 polymer ?
#
loop_
_entity_poly.entity_id
_entity_poly.type
_entity_poly.pdbx_seq_one_letter_code
_entity_poly.pdbx_strand_id
1 'polypeptide(L)'
;MEPMRKIVLATVGSLGDLHPFIAIGLALKARRFAVVLAVPADHVAKVEAAGLTGVAIVGGFDALTETLGMPPDQVAKRIMSNQTYLMNRILMPWLADSTTALDDAMEGAVALVASLFVFAAPIVAEARGVPLVNVRLQPMATFSAYAPPRTPDFAMMAHAPTGPIGRAWNRSVYRVMRGVLRHRYGRPVDAVRKIRGLPPSRQALLLETPESADLTLCCYSPAIAPRQPDLPDNARVTGFAIFDSDTGAPETLDPALEAFLPPVHRRWSSHWDPLRRLRLATSTTLQPRPRERSGCARYC
;
A
#
# COMPACT_ATOMS: atom_id res chain seq x y z
N MET A 1 19.28 -24.20 -11.65
CA MET A 1 18.12 -23.32 -11.82
C MET A 1 18.07 -22.46 -10.58
N GLU A 2 18.30 -21.14 -10.69
CA GLU A 2 18.26 -20.26 -9.51
C GLU A 2 16.89 -20.37 -8.84
N PRO A 3 16.82 -20.51 -7.50
CA PRO A 3 15.55 -20.59 -6.80
C PRO A 3 14.74 -19.31 -7.05
N MET A 4 13.45 -19.48 -7.32
CA MET A 4 12.56 -18.36 -7.57
C MET A 4 12.47 -17.49 -6.30
N ARG A 5 12.90 -16.21 -6.40
CA ARG A 5 12.84 -15.28 -5.27
C ARG A 5 11.38 -15.05 -4.86
N LYS A 6 11.11 -15.16 -3.57
CA LYS A 6 9.77 -14.97 -2.99
C LYS A 6 9.57 -13.53 -2.52
N ILE A 7 8.44 -12.93 -2.85
CA ILE A 7 8.00 -11.62 -2.35
C ILE A 7 6.64 -11.82 -1.69
N VAL A 8 6.49 -11.28 -0.47
CA VAL A 8 5.21 -11.26 0.24
C VAL A 8 4.56 -9.91 0.07
N LEU A 9 3.26 -9.92 -0.22
CA LEU A 9 2.40 -8.75 -0.35
C LEU A 9 1.39 -8.80 0.78
N ALA A 10 1.33 -7.79 1.64
CA ALA A 10 0.44 -7.76 2.79
C ALA A 10 -0.54 -6.60 2.70
N THR A 11 -1.84 -6.88 2.84
CA THR A 11 -2.86 -5.84 2.90
C THR A 11 -4.02 -6.27 3.79
N VAL A 12 -4.59 -5.32 4.52
CA VAL A 12 -5.79 -5.50 5.35
C VAL A 12 -6.76 -4.38 5.01
N GLY A 13 -8.02 -4.73 4.77
CA GLY A 13 -9.06 -3.79 4.42
C GLY A 13 -10.13 -4.39 3.51
N SER A 14 -10.76 -3.53 2.74
CA SER A 14 -11.83 -3.90 1.81
C SER A 14 -11.28 -4.39 0.47
N LEU A 15 -12.16 -4.67 -0.50
CA LEU A 15 -11.75 -4.94 -1.88
C LEU A 15 -10.92 -3.81 -2.49
N GLY A 16 -11.16 -2.55 -2.09
CA GLY A 16 -10.35 -1.41 -2.51
C GLY A 16 -8.89 -1.48 -2.06
N ASP A 17 -8.61 -2.21 -0.97
CA ASP A 17 -7.25 -2.47 -0.49
C ASP A 17 -6.66 -3.74 -1.10
N LEU A 18 -7.50 -4.73 -1.41
CA LEU A 18 -7.10 -6.02 -1.96
C LEU A 18 -6.75 -5.97 -3.45
N HIS A 19 -7.63 -5.41 -4.28
CA HIS A 19 -7.51 -5.45 -5.73
C HIS A 19 -6.19 -4.85 -6.26
N PRO A 20 -5.70 -3.70 -5.75
CA PRO A 20 -4.38 -3.20 -6.14
C PRO A 20 -3.24 -4.16 -5.81
N PHE A 21 -3.33 -4.90 -4.71
CA PHE A 21 -2.33 -5.88 -4.31
C PHE A 21 -2.37 -7.14 -5.18
N ILE A 22 -3.56 -7.57 -5.63
CA ILE A 22 -3.68 -8.62 -6.65
C ILE A 22 -3.00 -8.17 -7.95
N ALA A 23 -3.27 -6.95 -8.42
CA ALA A 23 -2.63 -6.40 -9.63
C ALA A 23 -1.10 -6.39 -9.52
N ILE A 24 -0.56 -5.92 -8.39
CA ILE A 24 0.89 -5.91 -8.13
C ILE A 24 1.42 -7.35 -8.10
N GLY A 25 0.72 -8.27 -7.43
CA GLY A 25 1.11 -9.67 -7.31
C GLY A 25 1.19 -10.37 -8.66
N LEU A 26 0.18 -10.18 -9.51
CA LEU A 26 0.18 -10.70 -10.88
C LEU A 26 1.33 -10.14 -11.72
N ALA A 27 1.61 -8.84 -11.59
CA ALA A 27 2.71 -8.20 -12.27
C ALA A 27 4.09 -8.73 -11.82
N LEU A 28 4.24 -9.06 -10.53
CA LEU A 28 5.46 -9.68 -9.99
C LEU A 28 5.58 -11.15 -10.43
N LYS A 29 4.48 -11.90 -10.42
CA LYS A 29 4.43 -13.28 -10.93
C LYS A 29 4.83 -13.35 -12.40
N ALA A 30 4.35 -12.41 -13.24
CA ALA A 30 4.76 -12.30 -14.64
C ALA A 30 6.27 -12.04 -14.82
N ARG A 31 6.92 -11.44 -13.81
CA ARG A 31 8.38 -11.25 -13.73
C ARG A 31 9.12 -12.42 -13.08
N ARG A 32 8.45 -13.56 -12.88
CA ARG A 32 8.98 -14.81 -12.32
C ARG A 32 9.42 -14.68 -10.85
N PHE A 33 8.70 -13.90 -10.06
CA PHE A 33 8.78 -13.99 -8.60
C PHE A 33 7.75 -15.00 -8.08
N ALA A 34 8.09 -15.69 -6.99
CA ALA A 34 7.11 -16.42 -6.20
C ALA A 34 6.38 -15.39 -5.34
N VAL A 35 5.05 -15.37 -5.40
CA VAL A 35 4.24 -14.30 -4.79
C VAL A 35 3.26 -14.90 -3.81
N VAL A 36 3.29 -14.42 -2.57
CA VAL A 36 2.32 -14.76 -1.53
C VAL A 36 1.60 -13.49 -1.09
N LEU A 37 0.28 -13.51 -1.06
CA LEU A 37 -0.56 -12.42 -0.56
C LEU A 37 -1.06 -12.77 0.84
N ALA A 38 -0.55 -12.04 1.82
CA ALA A 38 -0.98 -12.05 3.21
C ALA A 38 -2.18 -11.11 3.40
N VAL A 39 -3.35 -11.68 3.65
CA VAL A 39 -4.65 -10.97 3.63
C VAL A 39 -5.55 -11.40 4.80
N PRO A 40 -6.67 -10.70 5.06
CA PRO A 40 -7.77 -11.24 5.83
C PRO A 40 -8.29 -12.58 5.29
N ALA A 41 -8.75 -13.46 6.18
CA ALA A 41 -9.12 -14.84 5.84
C ALA A 41 -10.20 -14.94 4.75
N ASP A 42 -11.15 -14.00 4.70
CA ASP A 42 -12.22 -13.91 3.71
C ASP A 42 -11.72 -13.58 2.29
N HIS A 43 -10.55 -12.96 2.16
CA HIS A 43 -9.96 -12.59 0.87
C HIS A 43 -9.09 -13.71 0.26
N VAL A 44 -8.75 -14.76 1.01
CA VAL A 44 -7.85 -15.83 0.55
C VAL A 44 -8.39 -16.50 -0.71
N ALA A 45 -9.68 -16.89 -0.73
CA ALA A 45 -10.28 -17.56 -1.88
C ALA A 45 -10.24 -16.70 -3.16
N LYS A 46 -10.45 -15.38 -3.04
CA LYS A 46 -10.37 -14.44 -4.18
C LYS A 46 -8.94 -14.31 -4.71
N VAL A 47 -7.96 -14.28 -3.82
CA VAL A 47 -6.52 -14.28 -4.20
C VAL A 47 -6.16 -15.54 -4.97
N GLU A 48 -6.63 -16.70 -4.49
CA GLU A 48 -6.40 -17.99 -5.15
C GLU A 48 -7.11 -18.08 -6.51
N ALA A 49 -8.34 -17.58 -6.62
CA ALA A 49 -9.07 -17.46 -7.88
C ALA A 49 -8.34 -16.56 -8.90
N ALA A 50 -7.63 -15.52 -8.43
CA ALA A 50 -6.73 -14.71 -9.24
C ALA A 50 -5.41 -15.42 -9.61
N GLY A 51 -5.21 -16.66 -9.18
CA GLY A 51 -4.02 -17.45 -9.49
C GLY A 51 -2.79 -17.07 -8.67
N LEU A 52 -2.97 -16.47 -7.50
CA LEU A 52 -1.90 -16.16 -6.54
C LEU A 52 -2.03 -17.04 -5.30
N THR A 53 -0.95 -17.20 -4.53
CA THR A 53 -1.03 -17.90 -3.23
C THR A 53 -1.55 -16.92 -2.17
N GLY A 54 -2.67 -17.24 -1.54
CA GLY A 54 -3.22 -16.47 -0.41
C GLY A 54 -2.86 -17.10 0.93
N VAL A 55 -2.58 -16.27 1.94
CA VAL A 55 -2.44 -16.70 3.34
C VAL A 55 -3.17 -15.74 4.26
N ALA A 56 -3.86 -16.27 5.27
CA ALA A 56 -4.56 -15.46 6.25
C ALA A 56 -3.61 -14.93 7.32
N ILE A 57 -3.60 -13.61 7.55
CA ILE A 57 -2.83 -12.99 8.66
C ILE A 57 -3.72 -12.34 9.73
N VAL A 58 -5.01 -12.22 9.45
CA VAL A 58 -6.06 -11.77 10.38
C VAL A 58 -7.36 -12.52 10.04
N GLY A 59 -8.32 -12.49 10.98
CA GLY A 59 -9.66 -12.99 10.72
C GLY A 59 -10.37 -12.22 9.59
N GLY A 60 -11.41 -12.83 9.02
CA GLY A 60 -12.28 -12.18 8.03
C GLY A 60 -13.25 -11.18 8.66
N PHE A 61 -13.95 -10.43 7.81
CA PHE A 61 -14.92 -9.42 8.25
C PHE A 61 -16.08 -10.03 9.04
N ASP A 62 -16.55 -11.23 8.66
CA ASP A 62 -17.64 -11.89 9.39
C ASP A 62 -17.26 -12.22 10.83
N ALA A 63 -16.09 -12.83 11.05
CA ALA A 63 -15.56 -13.10 12.38
C ALA A 63 -15.37 -11.82 13.21
N LEU A 64 -14.98 -10.72 12.54
CA LEU A 64 -14.89 -9.41 13.18
C LEU A 64 -16.28 -8.90 13.62
N THR A 65 -17.30 -9.01 12.77
CA THR A 65 -18.66 -8.57 13.11
C THR A 65 -19.25 -9.37 14.27
N GLU A 66 -19.01 -10.69 14.30
CA GLU A 66 -19.40 -11.57 15.41
C GLU A 66 -18.72 -11.15 16.71
N THR A 67 -17.40 -10.94 16.67
CA THR A 67 -16.61 -10.47 17.84
C THR A 67 -17.11 -9.14 18.37
N LEU A 68 -17.56 -8.24 17.49
CA LEU A 68 -18.07 -6.93 17.86
C LEU A 68 -19.55 -6.94 18.26
N GLY A 69 -20.26 -8.04 18.02
CA GLY A 69 -21.70 -8.18 18.29
C GLY A 69 -22.54 -7.13 17.55
N MET A 70 -22.14 -6.76 16.33
CA MET A 70 -22.74 -5.65 15.58
C MET A 70 -23.00 -6.04 14.12
N PRO A 71 -24.11 -5.59 13.51
CA PRO A 71 -24.40 -5.85 12.10
C PRO A 71 -23.27 -5.39 11.16
N PRO A 72 -23.01 -6.12 10.05
CA PRO A 72 -21.92 -5.82 9.12
C PRO A 72 -21.88 -4.37 8.60
N ASP A 73 -23.03 -3.80 8.24
CA ASP A 73 -23.18 -2.44 7.73
C ASP A 73 -22.79 -1.38 8.78
N GLN A 74 -23.16 -1.61 10.04
CA GLN A 74 -22.82 -0.72 11.15
C GLN A 74 -21.33 -0.79 11.48
N VAL A 75 -20.73 -1.99 11.47
CA VAL A 75 -19.29 -2.17 11.66
C VAL A 75 -18.53 -1.44 10.55
N ALA A 76 -18.90 -1.66 9.28
CA ALA A 76 -18.28 -1.01 8.13
C ALA A 76 -18.36 0.52 8.25
N LYS A 77 -19.56 1.07 8.50
CA LYS A 77 -19.77 2.51 8.67
C LYS A 77 -18.93 3.07 9.82
N ARG A 78 -18.84 2.37 10.95
CA ARG A 78 -18.09 2.81 12.13
C ARG A 78 -16.58 2.78 11.89
N ILE A 79 -16.07 1.76 11.20
CA ILE A 79 -14.66 1.67 10.80
C ILE A 79 -14.30 2.82 9.85
N MET A 80 -15.16 3.11 8.86
CA MET A 80 -14.91 4.18 7.88
C MET A 80 -14.99 5.59 8.50
N SER A 81 -15.88 5.81 9.46
CA SER A 81 -16.14 7.14 10.04
C SER A 81 -15.34 7.45 11.31
N ASN A 82 -14.73 6.44 11.97
CA ASN A 82 -14.07 6.64 13.25
C ASN A 82 -12.71 5.93 13.29
N GLN A 83 -11.66 6.68 12.97
CA GLN A 83 -10.28 6.20 12.98
C GLN A 83 -9.82 5.71 14.35
N THR A 84 -10.30 6.34 15.44
CA THR A 84 -9.98 5.89 16.80
C THR A 84 -10.58 4.52 17.09
N TYR A 85 -11.79 4.25 16.60
CA TYR A 85 -12.44 2.95 16.72
C TYR A 85 -11.70 1.88 15.92
N LEU A 86 -11.40 2.15 14.64
CA LEU A 86 -10.59 1.27 13.79
C LEU A 86 -9.26 0.92 14.50
N MET A 87 -8.56 1.94 15.00
CA MET A 87 -7.30 1.74 15.69
C MET A 87 -7.43 0.87 16.95
N ASN A 88 -8.32 1.24 17.87
CA ASN A 88 -8.37 0.62 19.20
C ASN A 88 -9.07 -0.74 19.23
N ARG A 89 -10.01 -0.98 18.32
CA ARG A 89 -10.86 -2.18 18.35
C ARG A 89 -10.50 -3.18 17.25
N ILE A 90 -9.80 -2.75 16.21
CA ILE A 90 -9.55 -3.57 15.03
C ILE A 90 -8.06 -3.73 14.72
N LEU A 91 -7.23 -2.68 14.80
CA LEU A 91 -5.83 -2.81 14.38
C LEU A 91 -4.90 -3.15 15.55
N MET A 92 -4.99 -2.43 16.67
CA MET A 92 -4.10 -2.66 17.82
C MET A 92 -4.31 -4.02 18.52
N PRO A 93 -5.54 -4.51 18.75
CA PRO A 93 -5.73 -5.81 19.42
C PRO A 93 -5.11 -6.98 18.66
N TRP A 94 -5.03 -6.88 17.33
CA TRP A 94 -4.58 -7.95 16.44
C TRP A 94 -3.11 -7.80 16.04
N LEU A 95 -2.41 -6.77 16.55
CA LEU A 95 -1.05 -6.47 16.13
C LEU A 95 -0.09 -7.63 16.42
N ALA A 96 -0.18 -8.25 17.60
CA ALA A 96 0.71 -9.34 17.98
C ALA A 96 0.48 -10.59 17.10
N ASP A 97 -0.77 -11.02 16.95
CA ASP A 97 -1.13 -12.22 16.19
C ASP A 97 -0.83 -12.04 14.70
N SER A 98 -1.19 -10.89 14.13
CA SER A 98 -0.87 -10.56 12.73
C SER A 98 0.63 -10.42 12.48
N THR A 99 1.41 -9.97 13.47
CA THR A 99 2.88 -9.97 13.38
C THR A 99 3.41 -11.39 13.30
N THR A 100 2.90 -12.32 14.11
CA THR A 100 3.31 -13.72 14.06
C THR A 100 2.91 -14.37 12.73
N ALA A 101 1.66 -14.26 12.31
CA ALA A 101 1.21 -14.87 11.06
C ALA A 101 1.92 -14.28 9.83
N LEU A 102 2.19 -12.97 9.81
CA LEU A 102 2.96 -12.35 8.74
C LEU A 102 4.42 -12.78 8.76
N ASP A 103 5.03 -12.91 9.93
CA ASP A 103 6.40 -13.42 10.09
C ASP A 103 6.53 -14.84 9.54
N ASP A 104 5.58 -15.73 9.83
CA ASP A 104 5.56 -17.10 9.28
C ASP A 104 5.46 -17.08 7.74
N ALA A 105 4.62 -16.20 7.18
CA ALA A 105 4.49 -16.04 5.74
C ALA A 105 5.78 -15.54 5.07
N MET A 106 6.69 -14.91 5.81
CA MET A 106 7.94 -14.34 5.30
C MET A 106 9.09 -15.35 5.15
N GLU A 107 8.88 -16.64 5.46
CA GLU A 107 9.92 -17.65 5.30
C GLU A 107 10.46 -17.71 3.87
N GLY A 108 11.78 -17.56 3.71
CA GLY A 108 12.47 -17.49 2.41
C GLY A 108 12.14 -16.26 1.54
N ALA A 109 11.40 -15.27 2.04
CA ALA A 109 11.05 -14.07 1.30
C ALA A 109 12.22 -13.07 1.26
N VAL A 110 12.38 -12.40 0.12
CA VAL A 110 13.46 -11.41 -0.11
C VAL A 110 12.99 -9.96 0.02
N ALA A 111 11.68 -9.73 0.11
CA ALA A 111 11.08 -8.40 0.28
C ALA A 111 9.63 -8.51 0.77
N LEU A 112 9.16 -7.46 1.44
CA LEU A 112 7.79 -7.28 1.87
C LEU A 112 7.20 -6.03 1.21
N VAL A 113 6.03 -6.16 0.60
CA VAL A 113 5.23 -5.04 0.07
C VAL A 113 3.99 -4.93 0.93
N ALA A 114 3.71 -3.79 1.56
CA ALA A 114 2.62 -3.71 2.53
C ALA A 114 1.78 -2.43 2.41
N SER A 115 0.49 -2.55 2.69
CA SER A 115 -0.42 -1.40 2.76
C SER A 115 -0.29 -0.68 4.11
N LEU A 116 -0.80 0.55 4.16
CA LEU A 116 -0.69 1.42 5.33
C LEU A 116 -1.21 0.80 6.64
N PHE A 117 -2.26 -0.03 6.56
CA PHE A 117 -2.94 -0.58 7.73
C PHE A 117 -2.29 -1.86 8.28
N VAL A 118 -1.27 -2.41 7.60
CA VAL A 118 -0.55 -3.59 8.08
C VAL A 118 0.59 -3.17 9.00
N PHE A 119 0.29 -2.80 10.24
CA PHE A 119 1.29 -2.33 11.20
C PHE A 119 2.32 -3.39 11.62
N ALA A 120 2.00 -4.67 11.41
CA ALA A 120 2.95 -5.77 11.53
C ALA A 120 4.11 -5.66 10.54
N ALA A 121 3.88 -5.13 9.34
CA ALA A 121 4.85 -5.14 8.24
C ALA A 121 6.19 -4.48 8.58
N PRO A 122 6.28 -3.26 9.11
CA PRO A 122 7.56 -2.67 9.49
C PRO A 122 8.28 -3.44 10.59
N ILE A 123 7.55 -4.06 11.51
CA ILE A 123 8.14 -4.89 12.58
C ILE A 123 8.77 -6.14 11.98
N VAL A 124 8.03 -6.87 11.14
CA VAL A 124 8.52 -8.10 10.49
C VAL A 124 9.67 -7.82 9.53
N ALA A 125 9.56 -6.77 8.72
CA ALA A 125 10.62 -6.40 7.77
C ALA A 125 11.94 -6.07 8.49
N GLU A 126 11.87 -5.29 9.56
CA GLU A 126 13.04 -4.94 10.39
C GLU A 126 13.62 -6.18 11.10
N ALA A 127 12.77 -7.02 11.70
CA ALA A 127 13.20 -8.24 12.38
C ALA A 127 13.89 -9.24 11.45
N ARG A 128 13.41 -9.36 10.21
CA ARG A 128 14.00 -10.25 9.18
C ARG A 128 15.11 -9.60 8.36
N GLY A 129 15.36 -8.30 8.51
CA GLY A 129 16.36 -7.58 7.73
C GLY A 129 16.07 -7.56 6.23
N VAL A 130 14.79 -7.53 5.84
CA VAL A 130 14.36 -7.52 4.43
C VAL A 130 13.80 -6.15 4.02
N PRO A 131 13.95 -5.75 2.75
CA PRO A 131 13.39 -4.51 2.24
C PRO A 131 11.87 -4.42 2.41
N LEU A 132 11.39 -3.23 2.80
CA LEU A 132 9.96 -2.92 2.87
C LEU A 132 9.57 -1.93 1.77
N VAL A 133 8.53 -2.27 1.02
CA VAL A 133 7.86 -1.37 0.08
C VAL A 133 6.50 -0.99 0.64
N ASN A 134 6.31 0.28 0.98
CA ASN A 134 5.03 0.80 1.45
C ASN A 134 4.12 1.16 0.27
N VAL A 135 2.84 0.81 0.33
CA VAL A 135 1.84 1.14 -0.70
C VAL A 135 0.79 2.08 -0.13
N ARG A 136 0.64 3.25 -0.78
CA ARG A 136 -0.38 4.27 -0.50
C ARG A 136 -1.38 4.27 -1.63
N LEU A 137 -2.60 3.80 -1.35
CA LEU A 137 -3.68 3.71 -2.34
C LEU A 137 -4.47 5.02 -2.50
N GLN A 138 -4.40 5.89 -1.50
CA GLN A 138 -5.14 7.14 -1.45
C GLN A 138 -4.19 8.34 -1.32
N PRO A 139 -4.38 9.43 -2.09
CA PRO A 139 -3.54 10.62 -1.99
C PRO A 139 -3.51 11.24 -0.59
N MET A 140 -4.64 11.20 0.12
CA MET A 140 -4.72 11.76 1.47
C MET A 140 -3.79 11.06 2.46
N ALA A 141 -3.41 9.80 2.20
CA ALA A 141 -2.49 9.06 3.03
C ALA A 141 -1.01 9.48 2.85
N THR A 142 -0.70 10.50 2.03
CA THR A 142 0.66 11.07 2.00
C THR A 142 0.89 12.15 3.06
N PHE A 143 -0.16 12.63 3.73
CA PHE A 143 -0.10 13.61 4.82
C PHE A 143 0.78 14.84 4.50
N SER A 144 0.63 15.37 3.28
CA SER A 144 1.40 16.52 2.81
C SER A 144 0.90 17.81 3.45
N ALA A 145 1.83 18.68 3.87
CA ALA A 145 1.51 20.01 4.34
C ALA A 145 1.03 20.95 3.20
N TYR A 146 1.27 20.59 1.94
CA TYR A 146 0.82 21.34 0.77
C TYR A 146 -0.62 20.97 0.36
N ALA A 147 -1.01 19.72 0.58
CA ALA A 147 -2.33 19.20 0.25
C ALA A 147 -2.81 18.23 1.35
N PRO A 148 -3.23 18.76 2.52
CA PRO A 148 -3.68 17.91 3.61
C PRO A 148 -5.02 17.22 3.30
N PRO A 149 -5.34 16.10 3.97
CA PRO A 149 -6.64 15.43 3.86
C PRO A 149 -7.82 16.39 4.08
N ARG A 150 -8.90 16.18 3.35
CA ARG A 150 -10.17 16.92 3.49
C ARG A 150 -11.22 16.06 4.20
N THR A 151 -10.89 15.60 5.40
CA THR A 151 -11.81 14.83 6.25
C THR A 151 -12.07 15.58 7.57
N PRO A 152 -13.15 15.27 8.30
CA PRO A 152 -13.47 15.95 9.56
C PRO A 152 -12.31 15.97 10.57
N ASP A 153 -11.51 14.91 10.62
CA ASP A 153 -10.34 14.79 11.50
C ASP A 153 -9.24 15.83 11.21
N PHE A 154 -9.24 16.44 10.03
CA PHE A 154 -8.25 17.43 9.58
C PHE A 154 -8.86 18.81 9.33
N ALA A 155 -10.07 19.07 9.84
CA ALA A 155 -10.77 20.36 9.64
C ALA A 155 -9.98 21.58 10.15
N MET A 156 -9.06 21.39 11.10
CA MET A 156 -8.18 22.46 11.60
C MET A 156 -7.05 22.85 10.63
N MET A 157 -6.87 22.12 9.52
CA MET A 157 -5.76 22.36 8.59
C MET A 157 -6.07 23.44 7.55
N ALA A 158 -5.03 24.10 7.07
CA ALA A 158 -5.13 24.96 5.89
C ALA A 158 -5.17 24.08 4.63
N HIS A 159 -6.37 23.85 4.07
CA HIS A 159 -6.58 22.91 2.94
C HIS A 159 -6.13 23.42 1.56
N ALA A 160 -5.80 24.71 1.44
CA ALA A 160 -5.23 25.32 0.24
C ALA A 160 -4.17 26.38 0.63
N PRO A 161 -3.03 25.96 1.20
CA PRO A 161 -2.06 26.89 1.76
C PRO A 161 -1.22 27.55 0.65
N THR A 162 -1.59 28.76 0.25
CA THR A 162 -0.87 29.56 -0.76
C THR A 162 0.49 30.04 -0.25
N GLY A 163 0.58 30.39 1.04
CA GLY A 163 1.79 30.95 1.66
C GLY A 163 2.55 30.00 2.60
N PRO A 164 3.77 30.39 3.03
CA PRO A 164 4.59 29.61 3.96
C PRO A 164 3.93 29.46 5.34
N ILE A 165 3.11 30.42 5.78
CA ILE A 165 2.42 30.40 7.08
C ILE A 165 1.44 29.23 7.16
N GLY A 166 0.56 29.06 6.16
CA GLY A 166 -0.39 27.94 6.14
C GLY A 166 0.32 26.57 6.09
N ARG A 167 1.43 26.48 5.34
CA ARG A 167 2.25 25.26 5.31
C ARG A 167 2.95 25.00 6.65
N ALA A 168 3.45 26.03 7.32
CA ALA A 168 4.05 25.92 8.65
C ALA A 168 3.02 25.49 9.70
N TRP A 169 1.79 26.02 9.61
CA TRP A 169 0.67 25.57 10.43
C TRP A 169 0.38 24.07 10.22
N ASN A 170 0.19 23.62 8.98
CA ASN A 170 -0.05 22.20 8.68
C ASN A 170 1.08 21.30 9.20
N ARG A 171 2.35 21.69 9.01
CA ARG A 171 3.51 20.94 9.55
C ARG A 171 3.48 20.85 11.08
N SER A 172 3.09 21.93 11.76
CA SER A 172 2.96 21.96 13.22
C SER A 172 1.83 21.06 13.71
N VAL A 173 0.67 21.10 13.06
CA VAL A 173 -0.44 20.19 13.36
C VAL A 173 0.00 18.73 13.19
N TYR A 174 0.64 18.37 12.07
CA TYR A 174 1.17 17.01 11.88
C TYR A 174 2.20 16.62 12.94
N ARG A 175 3.05 17.54 13.40
CA ARG A 175 4.00 17.28 14.50
C ARG A 175 3.29 16.95 15.81
N VAL A 176 2.23 17.69 16.14
CA VAL A 176 1.40 17.43 17.33
C VAL A 176 0.70 16.08 17.19
N MET A 177 0.06 15.81 16.05
CA MET A 177 -0.63 14.54 15.80
C MET A 177 0.32 13.34 15.94
N ARG A 178 1.54 13.43 15.42
CA ARG A 178 2.57 12.39 15.61
C ARG A 178 2.87 12.14 17.09
N GLY A 179 3.01 13.20 17.89
CA GLY A 179 3.20 13.09 19.33
C GLY A 179 2.04 12.39 20.03
N VAL A 180 0.79 12.75 19.67
CA VAL A 180 -0.44 12.14 20.22
C VAL A 180 -0.53 10.66 19.86
N LEU A 181 -0.33 10.30 18.59
CA LEU A 181 -0.39 8.91 18.14
C LEU A 181 0.70 8.07 18.80
N ARG A 182 1.94 8.58 18.91
CA ARG A 182 3.03 7.88 19.61
C ARG A 182 2.71 7.69 21.08
N HIS A 183 2.17 8.71 21.76
CA HIS A 183 1.78 8.58 23.17
C HIS A 183 0.70 7.50 23.36
N ARG A 184 -0.28 7.45 22.46
CA ARG A 184 -1.43 6.54 22.56
C ARG A 184 -1.09 5.09 22.16
N TYR A 185 -0.28 4.91 21.12
CA TYR A 185 -0.06 3.62 20.47
C TYR A 185 1.39 3.11 20.55
N GLY A 186 2.34 3.92 21.02
CA GLY A 186 3.74 3.52 21.11
C GLY A 186 3.95 2.31 22.02
N ARG A 187 3.36 2.32 23.22
CA ARG A 187 3.48 1.22 24.19
C ARG A 187 3.07 -0.16 23.65
N PRO A 188 1.86 -0.35 23.07
CA PRO A 188 1.48 -1.66 22.52
C PRO A 188 2.36 -2.08 21.33
N VAL A 189 2.78 -1.13 20.48
CA VAL A 189 3.72 -1.41 19.38
C VAL A 189 5.08 -1.86 19.90
N ASP A 190 5.62 -1.13 20.88
CA ASP A 190 6.92 -1.42 21.48
C ASP A 190 6.92 -2.75 22.24
N ALA A 191 5.79 -3.15 22.82
CA ALA A 191 5.64 -4.47 23.43
C ALA A 191 5.81 -5.60 22.39
N VAL A 192 5.18 -5.47 21.21
CA VAL A 192 5.33 -6.43 20.11
C VAL A 192 6.76 -6.40 19.54
N ARG A 193 7.33 -5.20 19.36
CA ARG A 193 8.73 -5.03 18.93
C ARG A 193 9.72 -5.70 19.89
N LYS A 194 9.52 -5.55 21.20
CA LYS A 194 10.35 -6.18 22.23
C LYS A 194 10.31 -7.70 22.15
N ILE A 195 9.15 -8.31 21.91
CA ILE A 195 9.02 -9.77 21.71
C ILE A 195 9.86 -10.22 20.51
N ARG A 196 10.00 -9.38 19.48
CA ARG A 196 10.81 -9.62 18.28
C ARG A 196 12.27 -9.17 18.41
N GLY A 197 12.72 -8.81 19.62
CA GLY A 197 14.10 -8.37 19.86
C GLY A 197 14.45 -6.99 19.29
N LEU A 198 13.46 -6.21 18.88
CA LEU A 198 13.66 -4.89 18.27
C LEU A 198 13.62 -3.76 19.33
N PRO A 199 14.36 -2.66 19.10
CA PRO A 199 14.28 -1.48 19.95
C PRO A 199 12.92 -0.78 19.82
N PRO A 200 12.52 0.07 20.79
CA PRO A 200 11.31 0.88 20.67
C PRO A 200 11.27 1.74 19.41
N SER A 201 10.10 1.88 18.79
CA SER A 201 9.95 2.71 17.59
C SER A 201 9.77 4.18 17.93
N ARG A 202 10.35 5.07 17.11
CA ARG A 202 10.11 6.51 17.19
C ARG A 202 8.95 6.98 16.30
N GLN A 203 8.43 6.09 15.47
CA GLN A 203 7.48 6.41 14.40
C GLN A 203 6.04 6.44 14.93
N ALA A 204 5.26 7.39 14.43
CA ALA A 204 3.82 7.40 14.58
C ALA A 204 3.16 6.58 13.47
N LEU A 205 2.47 5.50 13.85
CA LEU A 205 1.66 4.70 12.95
C LEU A 205 0.70 5.59 12.14
N LEU A 206 0.34 5.15 10.92
CA LEU A 206 -0.47 5.84 9.91
C LEU A 206 0.16 7.09 9.28
N LEU A 207 0.67 8.03 10.09
CA LEU A 207 1.13 9.33 9.61
C LEU A 207 2.48 9.27 8.91
N GLU A 208 3.35 8.35 9.33
CA GLU A 208 4.72 8.29 8.83
C GLU A 208 4.90 7.10 7.88
N THR A 209 5.80 7.28 6.93
CA THR A 209 6.38 6.16 6.18
C THR A 209 7.37 5.48 7.12
N PRO A 210 7.35 4.14 7.26
CA PRO A 210 8.31 3.48 8.10
C PRO A 210 9.74 3.80 7.66
N GLU A 211 10.66 4.04 8.61
CA GLU A 211 12.08 4.25 8.32
C GLU A 211 12.70 3.04 7.62
N SER A 212 12.15 1.85 7.84
CA SER A 212 12.53 0.62 7.14
C SER A 212 12.04 0.55 5.69
N ALA A 213 11.21 1.50 5.24
CA ALA A 213 10.69 1.46 3.88
C ALA A 213 11.71 2.01 2.86
N ASP A 214 12.29 1.12 2.06
CA ASP A 214 13.19 1.48 0.96
C ASP A 214 12.46 2.19 -0.18
N LEU A 215 11.16 1.94 -0.34
CA LEU A 215 10.34 2.49 -1.41
C LEU A 215 8.90 2.74 -0.94
N THR A 216 8.30 3.85 -1.38
CA THR A 216 6.86 4.10 -1.23
C THR A 216 6.20 4.20 -2.59
N LEU A 217 5.27 3.30 -2.88
CA LEU A 217 4.44 3.32 -4.08
C LEU A 217 3.12 4.04 -3.81
N CYS A 218 2.92 5.17 -4.48
CA CYS A 218 1.68 5.94 -4.45
C CYS A 218 0.81 5.52 -5.63
N CYS A 219 -0.06 4.55 -5.40
CA CYS A 219 -0.88 3.87 -6.42
C CYS A 219 -2.17 4.65 -6.74
N TYR A 220 -2.02 5.93 -7.09
CA TYR A 220 -3.10 6.80 -7.54
C TYR A 220 -2.63 7.64 -8.73
N SER A 221 -3.57 8.12 -9.53
CA SER A 221 -3.25 8.93 -10.72
C SER A 221 -2.66 10.29 -10.34
N PRO A 222 -1.57 10.75 -11.00
CA PRO A 222 -1.05 12.11 -10.82
C PRO A 222 -2.04 13.18 -11.27
N ALA A 223 -3.04 12.82 -12.10
CA ALA A 223 -4.13 13.74 -12.48
C ALA A 223 -5.12 14.00 -11.33
N ILE A 224 -5.23 13.08 -10.36
CA ILE A 224 -6.06 13.26 -9.15
C ILE A 224 -5.28 14.02 -8.08
N ALA A 225 -4.02 13.64 -7.88
CA ALA A 225 -3.15 14.31 -6.96
C ALA A 225 -1.71 14.31 -7.50
N PRO A 226 -1.16 15.47 -7.85
CA PRO A 226 0.24 15.55 -8.26
C PRO A 226 1.15 15.19 -7.08
N ARG A 227 2.39 14.79 -7.40
CA ARG A 227 3.43 14.59 -6.39
C ARG A 227 3.65 15.90 -5.62
N GLN A 228 3.48 15.86 -4.30
CA GLN A 228 3.71 17.03 -3.46
C GLN A 228 5.22 17.21 -3.18
N PRO A 229 5.69 18.46 -2.96
CA PRO A 229 7.11 18.75 -2.75
C PRO A 229 7.72 18.14 -1.47
N ASP A 230 6.90 17.80 -0.48
CA ASP A 230 7.33 17.19 0.78
C ASP A 230 7.21 15.66 0.81
N LEU A 231 6.87 15.01 -0.31
CA LEU A 231 7.01 13.56 -0.40
C LEU A 231 8.50 13.19 -0.40
N PRO A 232 8.90 12.13 0.30
CA PRO A 232 10.29 11.71 0.34
C PRO A 232 10.79 11.25 -1.03
N ASP A 233 12.11 11.27 -1.22
CA ASP A 233 12.75 10.92 -2.49
C ASP A 233 12.58 9.45 -2.88
N ASN A 234 12.23 8.58 -1.94
CA ASN A 234 11.88 7.19 -2.19
C ASN A 234 10.37 6.98 -2.48
N ALA A 235 9.55 8.04 -2.51
CA ALA A 235 8.15 7.93 -2.93
C ALA A 235 8.00 8.07 -4.46
N ARG A 236 7.15 7.25 -5.08
CA ARG A 236 6.86 7.26 -6.51
C ARG A 236 5.35 7.24 -6.74
N VAL A 237 4.81 8.27 -7.41
CA VAL A 237 3.42 8.29 -7.88
C VAL A 237 3.37 7.49 -9.18
N THR A 238 2.76 6.30 -9.14
CA THR A 238 2.82 5.32 -10.23
C THR A 238 1.56 5.26 -11.08
N GLY A 239 0.45 5.80 -10.59
CA GLY A 239 -0.89 5.54 -11.15
C GLY A 239 -1.56 4.35 -10.47
N PHE A 240 -2.79 4.04 -10.91
CA PHE A 240 -3.56 2.95 -10.32
C PHE A 240 -2.98 1.57 -10.69
N ALA A 241 -2.91 0.69 -9.69
CA ALA A 241 -2.72 -0.74 -9.92
C ALA A 241 -4.11 -1.37 -10.10
N ILE A 242 -4.50 -1.59 -11.35
CA ILE A 242 -5.86 -1.99 -11.71
C ILE A 242 -5.94 -3.52 -11.79
N PHE A 243 -6.91 -4.07 -11.08
CA PHE A 243 -7.37 -5.45 -11.21
C PHE A 243 -8.88 -5.37 -11.42
N ASP A 244 -9.36 -5.94 -12.52
CA ASP A 244 -10.75 -5.83 -12.95
C ASP A 244 -11.36 -7.24 -12.98
N SER A 245 -11.72 -7.72 -11.79
CA SER A 245 -12.43 -8.97 -11.59
C SER A 245 -13.04 -9.00 -10.19
N ASP A 246 -14.35 -9.21 -10.14
CA ASP A 246 -15.10 -9.38 -8.92
C ASP A 246 -14.84 -10.73 -8.27
N THR A 247 -14.74 -11.82 -9.04
CA THR A 247 -14.51 -13.16 -8.45
C THR A 247 -13.04 -13.51 -8.24
N GLY A 248 -12.12 -12.76 -8.86
CA GLY A 248 -10.71 -13.12 -8.99
C GLY A 248 -10.42 -13.88 -10.30
N ALA A 249 -11.41 -14.55 -10.89
CA ALA A 249 -11.26 -15.26 -12.15
C ALA A 249 -11.46 -14.33 -13.37
N PRO A 250 -11.02 -14.73 -14.59
CA PRO A 250 -11.34 -13.99 -15.81
C PRO A 250 -12.85 -13.77 -15.95
N GLU A 251 -13.27 -12.52 -16.04
CA GLU A 251 -14.69 -12.20 -16.22
C GLU A 251 -15.11 -12.33 -17.67
N THR A 252 -16.25 -12.96 -17.89
CA THR A 252 -16.96 -12.95 -19.17
C THR A 252 -18.16 -12.02 -19.05
N LEU A 253 -18.31 -11.11 -20.01
CA LEU A 253 -19.49 -10.28 -20.08
C LEU A 253 -20.74 -11.15 -20.24
N ASP A 254 -21.84 -10.73 -19.62
CA ASP A 254 -23.14 -11.33 -19.90
C ASP A 254 -23.44 -11.22 -21.41
N PRO A 255 -23.98 -12.27 -22.07
CA PRO A 255 -24.22 -12.26 -23.50
C PRO A 255 -25.10 -11.10 -23.99
N ALA A 256 -26.07 -10.64 -23.19
CA ALA A 256 -26.91 -9.50 -23.56
C ALA A 256 -26.12 -8.18 -23.48
N LEU A 257 -25.23 -8.04 -22.50
CA LEU A 257 -24.33 -6.89 -22.41
C LEU A 257 -23.30 -6.90 -23.54
N GLU A 258 -22.77 -8.07 -23.91
CA GLU A 258 -21.85 -8.21 -25.04
C GLU A 258 -22.53 -7.86 -26.38
N ALA A 259 -23.82 -8.21 -26.54
CA ALA A 259 -24.62 -7.85 -27.70
C ALA A 259 -24.95 -6.35 -27.74
N PHE A 260 -25.18 -5.74 -26.58
CA PHE A 260 -25.46 -4.30 -26.45
C PHE A 260 -24.24 -3.41 -26.74
N LEU A 261 -23.03 -3.86 -26.37
CA LEU A 261 -21.82 -3.07 -26.57
C LEU A 261 -21.37 -3.07 -28.05
N PRO A 262 -21.28 -1.88 -28.70
CA PRO A 262 -20.85 -1.80 -30.09
C PRO A 262 -19.37 -2.24 -30.24
N PRO A 263 -18.96 -2.70 -31.44
CA PRO A 263 -17.61 -3.24 -31.67
C PRO A 263 -16.46 -2.29 -31.28
N VAL A 264 -16.69 -0.97 -31.31
CA VAL A 264 -15.71 0.06 -30.93
C VAL A 264 -15.37 0.01 -29.44
N HIS A 265 -16.29 -0.44 -28.57
CA HIS A 265 -16.08 -0.57 -27.13
C HIS A 265 -15.27 -1.83 -26.76
N ARG A 266 -15.33 -2.89 -27.58
CA ARG A 266 -14.53 -4.13 -27.40
C ARG A 266 -13.02 -3.89 -27.59
N ARG A 267 -12.65 -2.84 -28.33
CA ARG A 267 -11.25 -2.43 -28.49
C ARG A 267 -10.72 -1.66 -27.27
N TRP A 268 -11.58 -0.96 -26.53
CA TRP A 268 -11.18 -0.19 -25.34
C TRP A 268 -10.91 -1.08 -24.13
N SER A 269 -11.70 -2.14 -23.90
CA SER A 269 -11.46 -3.11 -22.82
C SER A 269 -10.13 -3.86 -22.99
N SER A 270 -9.79 -4.27 -24.21
CA SER A 270 -8.51 -4.93 -24.53
C SER A 270 -7.27 -4.02 -24.49
N HIS A 271 -7.44 -2.69 -24.42
CA HIS A 271 -6.32 -1.75 -24.20
C HIS A 271 -5.94 -1.60 -22.72
N TRP A 272 -6.78 -2.07 -21.80
CA TRP A 272 -6.49 -2.14 -20.37
C TRP A 272 -5.85 -3.46 -19.94
N ASP A 273 -5.43 -4.31 -20.89
CA ASP A 273 -4.58 -5.46 -20.62
C ASP A 273 -3.22 -4.99 -20.03
N PRO A 274 -2.92 -5.25 -18.74
CA PRO A 274 -1.71 -4.79 -18.09
C PRO A 274 -0.43 -5.36 -18.75
N LEU A 275 -0.53 -6.45 -19.52
CA LEU A 275 0.60 -7.06 -20.23
C LEU A 275 0.96 -6.33 -21.54
N ARG A 276 0.05 -5.57 -22.15
CA ARG A 276 0.34 -4.79 -23.37
C ARG A 276 1.19 -3.55 -23.09
N ARG A 277 1.01 -2.87 -21.94
CA ARG A 277 1.86 -1.71 -21.56
C ARG A 277 3.32 -2.11 -21.30
N LEU A 278 3.56 -3.34 -20.83
CA LEU A 278 4.90 -3.88 -20.63
C LEU A 278 5.68 -4.04 -21.95
N ARG A 279 5.02 -4.31 -23.09
CA ARG A 279 5.68 -4.41 -24.40
C ARG A 279 5.97 -3.05 -25.06
N LEU A 280 5.19 -2.03 -24.74
CA LEU A 280 5.41 -0.68 -25.26
C LEU A 280 6.49 0.08 -24.45
N ALA A 281 6.69 -0.28 -23.18
CA ALA A 281 7.74 0.32 -22.35
C ALA A 281 9.15 -0.21 -22.68
N THR A 282 9.28 -1.39 -23.28
CA THR A 282 10.58 -1.99 -23.66
C THR A 282 11.07 -1.56 -25.05
N SER A 283 10.27 -0.82 -25.81
CA SER A 283 10.62 -0.32 -27.15
C SER A 283 11.23 1.09 -27.15
N THR A 284 11.23 1.78 -26.02
CA THR A 284 11.95 3.06 -25.87
C THR A 284 13.37 2.79 -25.38
N THR A 285 14.23 2.45 -26.33
CA THR A 285 15.67 2.27 -26.15
C THR A 285 16.30 3.47 -25.42
N LEU A 286 16.86 3.23 -24.24
CA LEU A 286 17.84 4.14 -23.65
C LEU A 286 19.06 4.20 -24.58
N GLN A 287 19.24 5.31 -25.30
CA GLN A 287 20.54 5.64 -25.89
C GLN A 287 21.51 6.03 -24.76
N PRO A 288 22.72 5.43 -24.68
CA PRO A 288 23.74 5.86 -23.72
C PRO A 288 24.32 7.22 -24.14
N ARG A 289 24.38 8.16 -23.19
CA ARG A 289 25.09 9.45 -23.37
C ARG A 289 26.60 9.20 -23.58
N PRO A 290 27.28 9.96 -24.46
CA PRO A 290 28.71 9.83 -24.64
C PRO A 290 29.46 10.36 -23.40
N ARG A 291 30.51 9.62 -23.01
CA ARG A 291 31.50 10.04 -22.01
C ARG A 291 32.32 11.20 -22.59
N GLU A 292 32.19 12.39 -22.01
CA GLU A 292 33.16 13.47 -22.23
C GLU A 292 34.51 13.05 -21.65
N ARG A 293 35.51 12.95 -22.53
CA ARG A 293 36.91 12.80 -22.16
C ARG A 293 37.46 14.18 -21.82
N SER A 294 38.07 14.27 -20.66
CA SER A 294 39.01 15.30 -20.26
C SER A 294 40.09 15.51 -21.33
N GLY A 295 40.24 16.75 -21.78
CA GLY A 295 41.29 17.22 -22.68
C GLY A 295 41.83 18.55 -22.20
N CYS A 296 43.06 18.51 -21.71
CA CYS A 296 43.86 19.63 -21.22
C CYS A 296 44.61 20.31 -22.40
N ALA A 297 44.56 21.65 -22.49
CA ALA A 297 45.57 22.56 -23.09
C ALA A 297 45.03 24.00 -22.97
N ARG A 298 45.53 24.89 -22.09
CA ARG A 298 46.73 25.75 -22.19
C ARG A 298 46.82 26.61 -23.47
N TYR A 299 46.66 27.93 -23.32
CA TYR A 299 47.64 29.02 -23.55
C TYR A 299 46.98 30.33 -24.03
N CYS A 300 47.48 31.43 -23.43
CA CYS A 300 47.22 32.87 -23.67
C CYS A 300 45.92 33.46 -23.14
#